data_AF-A0A7K0ZSU3-F1
#
_entry.id   AF-A0A7K0ZSU3-F1
#
_cell.length_a   1.000
_cell.length_b   1.000
_cell.length_c   1.000
_cell.angle_alpha   90.00
_cell.angle_beta   90.00
_cell.angle_gamma   90.00
#
_symmetry.space_group_name_H-M   'P 1'
#
loop_
_entity.id
_entity.type
_entity.pdbx_description
1 polymer ?
#
loop_
_entity_poly.entity_id
_entity_poly.type
_entity_poly.pdbx_seq_one_letter_code
_entity_poly.pdbx_strand_id
1 'polypeptide(L)'
;MVAQVVMPRDLPELREKIDQIDAAIVALLAQRMEVCREVAEVKAGTATAVIQPQRVREVLTTRRQWAINSGVDADFAEQVFRTVLSETHRIEVAHERGEASPTKIADTLLSALDTVAVRIDHVVVAVVDLATASAFLTTLGFSIEQTEDADIVAATAGGVTVVLVGPGNDPAVRAHLDAHGSGVQHIAIEVLNAGFVQQALAAAGVPLLTDVVVDAAGHEQLFTVVDPATGVQLGFISRTGHRVPISGHNVRALFSALGKL
;
A
#
# COMPACT_ATOMS: atom_id res chain seq x y z
N MET A 1 35.13 -34.27 16.58
CA MET A 1 34.08 -33.40 16.02
C MET A 1 33.45 -32.66 17.17
N VAL A 2 33.73 -31.36 17.32
CA VAL A 2 33.08 -30.53 18.35
C VAL A 2 31.72 -30.13 17.78
N ALA A 3 30.64 -30.62 18.39
CA ALA A 3 29.30 -30.18 18.05
C ALA A 3 29.21 -28.67 18.34
N GLN A 4 28.97 -27.87 17.31
CA GLN A 4 28.57 -26.49 17.48
C GLN A 4 27.22 -26.48 18.21
N VAL A 5 27.25 -26.14 19.49
CA VAL A 5 26.04 -25.86 20.26
C VAL A 5 25.50 -24.54 19.73
N VAL A 6 24.47 -24.61 18.88
CA VAL A 6 23.69 -23.44 18.48
C VAL A 6 22.90 -23.00 19.71
N MET A 7 23.42 -22.01 20.43
CA MET A 7 22.67 -21.37 21.51
C MET A 7 21.41 -20.73 20.91
N PRO A 8 20.21 -21.01 21.45
CA PRO A 8 18.98 -20.39 20.98
C PRO A 8 19.09 -18.87 21.15
N ARG A 9 18.83 -18.12 20.07
CA ARG A 9 18.80 -16.65 20.12
C ARG A 9 17.61 -16.23 20.99
N ASP A 10 17.86 -15.41 22.00
CA ASP A 10 16.81 -14.96 22.91
C ASP A 10 15.95 -13.87 22.26
N LEU A 11 14.62 -14.01 22.36
CA LEU A 11 13.68 -13.10 21.69
C LEU A 11 13.77 -11.66 22.21
N PRO A 12 13.88 -11.41 23.54
CA PRO A 12 14.13 -10.07 24.08
C PRO A 12 15.40 -9.42 23.53
N GLU A 13 16.52 -10.15 23.44
CA GLU A 13 17.77 -9.61 22.89
C GLU A 13 17.64 -9.21 21.41
N LEU A 14 16.89 -10.00 20.62
CA LEU A 14 16.63 -9.67 19.22
C LEU A 14 15.74 -8.44 19.09
N ARG A 15 14.73 -8.30 19.97
CA ARG A 15 13.87 -7.11 20.01
C ARG A 15 14.65 -5.85 20.39
N GLU A 16 15.53 -5.95 21.39
CA GLU A 16 16.40 -4.83 21.77
C GLU A 16 17.30 -4.39 20.61
N LYS A 17 17.84 -5.35 19.83
CA LYS A 17 18.60 -5.04 18.61
C LYS A 17 17.75 -4.34 17.55
N ILE A 18 16.50 -4.75 17.37
CA ILE A 18 15.55 -4.06 16.47
C ILE A 18 15.32 -2.63 16.97
N ASP A 19 15.03 -2.43 18.25
CA ASP A 19 14.80 -1.11 18.83
C ASP A 19 16.01 -0.17 18.63
N GLN A 20 17.24 -0.70 18.76
CA GLN A 20 18.47 0.05 18.49
C GLN A 20 18.61 0.45 17.02
N ILE A 21 18.26 -0.44 16.09
CA ILE A 21 18.25 -0.14 14.66
C ILE A 21 17.19 0.91 14.34
N ASP A 22 15.99 0.78 14.91
CA ASP A 22 14.88 1.70 14.70
C ASP A 22 15.21 3.10 15.22
N ALA A 23 15.87 3.20 16.39
CA ALA A 23 16.40 4.46 16.90
C ALA A 23 17.41 5.10 15.93
N ALA A 24 18.29 4.29 15.32
CA ALA A 24 19.23 4.77 14.32
C ALA A 24 18.54 5.23 13.02
N ILE A 25 17.48 4.54 12.58
CA ILE A 25 16.65 4.96 11.44
C ILE A 25 16.03 6.34 11.70
N VAL A 26 15.44 6.55 12.88
CA VAL A 26 14.88 7.85 13.28
C VAL A 26 15.95 8.96 13.27
N ALA A 27 17.13 8.68 13.81
CA ALA A 27 18.23 9.63 13.82
C ALA A 27 18.71 10.00 12.40
N LEU A 28 18.81 9.01 11.50
CA LEU A 28 19.19 9.22 10.09
C LEU A 28 18.12 10.02 9.32
N LEU A 29 16.85 9.75 9.58
CA LEU A 29 15.75 10.54 9.01
C LEU A 29 15.83 12.00 9.46
N ALA A 30 16.08 12.25 10.75
CA ALA A 30 16.25 13.60 11.28
C ALA A 30 17.41 14.35 10.61
N GLN A 31 18.59 13.71 10.50
CA GLN A 31 19.73 14.27 9.78
C GLN A 31 19.40 14.57 8.33
N ARG A 32 18.71 13.66 7.64
CA ARG A 32 18.28 13.86 6.25
C ARG A 32 17.34 15.05 6.12
N MET A 33 16.41 15.24 7.05
CA MET A 33 15.49 16.39 7.02
C MET A 33 16.21 17.71 7.23
N GLU A 34 17.26 17.76 8.04
CA GLU A 34 18.09 18.96 8.18
C GLU A 34 18.76 19.35 6.86
N VAL A 35 19.39 18.38 6.18
CA VAL A 35 19.95 18.60 4.85
C VAL A 35 18.88 19.03 3.84
N CYS A 36 17.64 18.55 3.95
CA CYS A 36 16.54 19.00 3.08
C CYS A 36 16.18 20.48 3.31
N ARG A 37 16.30 20.99 4.55
CA ARG A 37 16.08 22.41 4.84
C ARG A 37 17.19 23.27 4.23
N GLU A 38 18.44 22.87 4.36
CA GLU A 38 19.58 23.54 3.70
C GLU A 38 19.38 23.57 2.16
N VAL A 39 18.94 22.45 1.58
CA VAL A 39 18.60 22.39 0.14
C VAL A 39 17.47 23.35 -0.21
N ALA A 40 16.44 23.46 0.64
CA ALA A 40 15.34 24.41 0.45
C ALA A 40 15.84 25.86 0.47
N GLU A 41 16.73 26.23 1.40
CA GLU A 41 17.32 27.57 1.48
C GLU A 41 18.13 27.92 0.23
N VAL A 42 18.95 26.98 -0.26
CA VAL A 42 19.72 27.17 -1.51
C VAL A 42 18.80 27.30 -2.71
N LYS A 43 17.72 26.51 -2.77
CA LYS A 43 16.70 26.59 -3.82
C LYS A 43 15.85 27.86 -3.72
N ALA A 44 15.66 28.46 -2.56
CA ALA A 44 14.96 29.73 -2.45
C ALA A 44 15.80 30.89 -3.05
N GLY A 45 17.13 30.79 -2.97
CA GLY A 45 18.07 31.76 -3.52
C GLY A 45 18.42 31.58 -5.00
N THR A 46 18.02 30.46 -5.62
CA THR A 46 18.28 30.14 -7.03
C THR A 46 16.92 29.86 -7.69
N ALA A 47 16.61 30.27 -8.93
CA ALA A 47 15.27 30.05 -9.53
C ALA A 47 14.97 28.57 -9.87
N THR A 48 15.37 27.63 -9.01
CA THR A 48 15.32 26.18 -9.17
C THR A 48 13.95 25.68 -8.74
N ALA A 49 13.30 24.88 -9.58
CA ALA A 49 12.03 24.27 -9.24
C ALA A 49 12.15 23.32 -8.03
N VAL A 50 11.16 23.37 -7.14
CA VAL A 50 10.99 22.47 -5.98
C VAL A 50 11.07 21.00 -6.42
N ILE A 51 10.30 20.63 -7.45
CA ILE A 51 10.28 19.27 -7.99
C ILE A 51 11.10 19.18 -9.28
N GLN A 52 12.05 18.24 -9.28
CA GLN A 52 12.85 17.88 -10.45
C GLN A 52 12.59 16.40 -10.80
N PRO A 53 11.72 16.09 -11.78
CA PRO A 53 11.31 14.72 -12.07
C PRO A 53 12.46 13.76 -12.37
N GLN A 54 13.49 14.24 -13.05
CA GLN A 54 14.68 13.44 -13.37
C GLN A 54 15.39 12.99 -12.08
N ARG A 55 15.54 13.91 -11.11
CA ARG A 55 16.15 13.62 -9.82
C ARG A 55 15.37 12.60 -9.01
N VAL A 56 14.04 12.69 -9.03
CA VAL A 56 13.17 11.69 -8.36
C VAL A 56 13.41 10.31 -8.96
N ARG A 57 13.42 10.18 -10.29
CA ARG A 57 13.68 8.91 -10.98
C ARG A 57 15.07 8.35 -10.63
N GLU A 58 16.11 9.18 -10.67
CA GLU A 58 17.47 8.77 -10.30
C GLU A 58 17.56 8.27 -8.86
N VAL A 59 16.95 8.98 -7.91
CA VAL A 59 16.94 8.58 -6.50
C VAL A 59 16.26 7.22 -6.38
N LEU A 60 15.05 7.05 -6.91
CA LEU A 60 14.33 5.79 -6.80
C LEU A 60 15.09 4.62 -7.45
N THR A 61 15.58 4.79 -8.68
CA THR A 61 16.36 3.76 -9.38
C THR A 61 17.61 3.36 -8.61
N THR A 62 18.37 4.33 -8.08
CA THR A 62 19.59 4.03 -7.31
C THR A 62 19.28 3.33 -5.99
N ARG A 63 18.20 3.72 -5.29
CA ARG A 63 17.83 3.09 -4.00
C ARG A 63 17.30 1.68 -4.19
N ARG A 64 16.55 1.42 -5.27
CA ARG A 64 16.19 0.04 -5.67
C ARG A 64 17.45 -0.81 -5.86
N GLN A 65 18.44 -0.30 -6.58
CA GLN A 65 19.68 -1.03 -6.82
C GLN A 65 20.46 -1.29 -5.52
N TRP A 66 20.51 -0.33 -4.59
CA TRP A 66 21.13 -0.53 -3.29
C TRP A 66 20.42 -1.59 -2.45
N ALA A 67 19.08 -1.61 -2.49
CA ALA A 67 18.28 -2.63 -1.82
C ALA A 67 18.61 -4.02 -2.35
N ILE A 68 18.62 -4.19 -3.68
CA ILE A 68 19.02 -5.45 -4.34
C ILE A 68 20.41 -5.90 -3.87
N ASN A 69 21.39 -4.99 -3.90
CA ASN A 69 22.77 -5.31 -3.49
C ASN A 69 22.88 -5.67 -2.00
N SER A 70 21.94 -5.21 -1.17
CA SER A 70 21.92 -5.43 0.28
C SER A 70 20.98 -6.57 0.71
N GLY A 71 20.34 -7.26 -0.25
CA GLY A 71 19.36 -8.31 0.05
C GLY A 71 18.05 -7.79 0.64
N VAL A 72 17.74 -6.51 0.46
CA VAL A 72 16.46 -5.89 0.84
C VAL A 72 15.54 -5.90 -0.37
N ASP A 73 14.25 -6.16 -0.14
CA ASP A 73 13.23 -6.08 -1.19
C ASP A 73 13.20 -4.69 -1.83
N ALA A 74 13.35 -4.64 -3.16
CA ALA A 74 13.50 -3.39 -3.89
C ALA A 74 12.22 -2.54 -3.89
N ASP A 75 11.06 -3.17 -3.87
CA ASP A 75 9.76 -2.49 -3.89
C ASP A 75 9.43 -1.92 -2.51
N PHE A 76 9.80 -2.64 -1.44
CA PHE A 76 9.78 -2.11 -0.08
C PHE A 76 10.70 -0.88 0.07
N ALA A 77 11.95 -0.98 -0.37
CA ALA A 77 12.87 0.15 -0.31
C ALA A 77 12.35 1.34 -1.10
N GLU A 78 11.83 1.12 -2.31
CA GLU A 78 11.22 2.17 -3.10
C GLU A 78 10.04 2.82 -2.37
N GLN A 79 9.14 2.04 -1.76
CA GLN A 79 8.00 2.54 -0.99
C GLN A 79 8.47 3.45 0.16
N VAL A 80 9.48 3.03 0.93
CA VAL A 80 10.07 3.84 2.00
C VAL A 80 10.62 5.15 1.44
N PHE A 81 11.41 5.08 0.36
CA PHE A 81 12.03 6.27 -0.21
C PHE A 81 11.03 7.21 -0.90
N ARG A 82 9.90 6.72 -1.40
CA ARG A 82 8.80 7.56 -1.89
C ARG A 82 8.18 8.36 -0.75
N THR A 83 7.92 7.75 0.41
CA THR A 83 7.43 8.46 1.60
C THR A 83 8.43 9.53 2.06
N VAL A 84 9.71 9.16 2.11
CA VAL A 84 10.80 10.06 2.50
C VAL A 84 10.95 11.24 1.51
N LEU A 85 10.78 11.02 0.20
CA LEU A 85 10.78 12.08 -0.81
C LEU A 85 9.55 12.97 -0.72
N SER A 86 8.37 12.40 -0.46
CA SER A 86 7.14 13.16 -0.25
C SER A 86 7.29 14.13 0.94
N GLU A 87 7.90 13.67 2.03
CA GLU A 87 8.17 14.53 3.19
C GLU A 87 9.19 15.63 2.88
N THR A 88 10.24 15.33 2.09
CA THR A 88 11.17 16.37 1.60
C THR A 88 10.41 17.48 0.86
N HIS A 89 9.53 17.11 -0.07
CA HIS A 89 8.75 18.11 -0.81
C HIS A 89 7.85 18.93 0.11
N ARG A 90 7.21 18.30 1.10
CA ARG A 90 6.37 19.00 2.09
C ARG A 90 7.18 20.03 2.88
N ILE A 91 8.40 19.69 3.30
CA ILE A 91 9.29 20.61 4.02
C ILE A 91 9.73 21.77 3.13
N GLU A 92 10.12 21.51 1.88
CA GLU A 92 10.49 22.57 0.92
C GLU A 92 9.32 23.55 0.71
N VAL A 93 8.10 23.06 0.51
CA VAL A 93 6.90 23.90 0.35
C VAL A 93 6.53 24.65 1.64
N ALA A 94 6.63 24.01 2.80
CA ALA A 94 6.35 24.66 4.08
C ALA A 94 7.35 25.80 4.38
N HIS A 95 8.61 25.63 3.98
CA HIS A 95 9.64 26.66 4.07
C HIS A 95 9.27 27.90 3.23
N GLU A 96 8.84 27.71 1.98
CA GLU A 96 8.39 28.81 1.12
C GLU A 96 7.19 29.58 1.71
N ARG A 97 6.33 28.90 2.48
CA ARG A 97 5.12 29.48 3.08
C ARG A 97 5.34 30.07 4.48
N GLY A 98 6.46 29.78 5.14
CA GLY A 98 6.73 30.23 6.51
C GLY A 98 5.81 29.62 7.58
N GLU A 99 5.30 28.40 7.35
CA GLU A 99 4.35 27.74 8.28
C GLU A 99 5.05 27.16 9.52
N ALA A 100 4.47 27.38 10.71
CA ALA A 100 4.97 26.78 11.95
C ALA A 100 4.59 25.29 12.06
N SER A 101 5.51 24.47 12.58
CA SER A 101 5.24 23.04 12.78
C SER A 101 4.25 22.82 13.93
N PRO A 102 3.20 22.00 13.73
CA PRO A 102 2.28 21.66 14.81
C PRO A 102 2.98 20.78 15.86
N THR A 103 2.63 20.97 17.13
CA THR A 103 3.06 20.08 18.21
C THR A 103 2.33 18.74 18.09
N LYS A 104 3.08 17.64 18.09
CA LYS A 104 2.54 16.27 18.10
C LYS A 104 2.90 15.60 19.42
N ILE A 105 1.97 14.81 19.96
CA ILE A 105 2.16 14.02 21.18
C ILE A 105 2.10 12.54 20.78
N ALA A 106 3.00 11.72 21.33
CA ALA A 106 2.91 10.28 21.20
C ALA A 106 1.77 9.78 22.10
N ASP A 107 0.57 9.65 21.53
CA ASP A 107 -0.55 8.97 22.19
C ASP A 107 -0.49 7.46 21.88
N THR A 108 -0.85 6.65 22.86
CA THR A 108 -0.84 5.18 22.80
C THR A 108 -2.23 4.59 22.69
N LEU A 109 -3.29 5.41 22.79
CA LEU A 109 -4.68 4.98 22.62
C LEU A 109 -5.05 4.88 21.13
N LEU A 110 -4.43 3.92 20.44
CA LEU A 110 -4.72 3.63 19.04
C LEU A 110 -5.94 2.70 18.94
N SER A 111 -6.81 2.93 17.96
CA SER A 111 -7.87 1.97 17.63
C SER A 111 -7.28 0.65 17.15
N ALA A 112 -8.07 -0.42 17.11
CA ALA A 112 -7.62 -1.71 16.58
C ALA A 112 -7.11 -1.58 15.13
N LEU A 113 -7.80 -0.80 14.29
CA LEU A 113 -7.36 -0.58 12.91
C LEU A 113 -6.08 0.25 12.85
N ASP A 114 -5.96 1.28 13.68
CA ASP A 114 -4.79 2.16 13.75
C ASP A 114 -3.52 1.40 14.20
N THR A 115 -3.70 0.30 14.93
CA THR A 115 -2.59 -0.59 15.34
C THR A 115 -2.00 -1.38 14.17
N VAL A 116 -2.78 -1.69 13.13
CA VAL A 116 -2.38 -2.67 12.10
C VAL A 116 -2.51 -2.17 10.67
N ALA A 117 -3.17 -1.05 10.41
CA ALA A 117 -3.31 -0.49 9.07
C ALA A 117 -1.98 0.10 8.57
N VAL A 118 -1.66 -0.18 7.31
CA VAL A 118 -0.41 0.26 6.68
C VAL A 118 -0.66 1.36 5.66
N ARG A 119 -1.61 1.13 4.74
CA ARG A 119 -1.99 2.05 3.65
C ARG A 119 -3.24 1.56 2.94
N ILE A 120 -3.74 2.35 1.98
CA ILE A 120 -4.55 1.79 0.89
C ILE A 120 -3.63 0.92 0.03
N ASP A 121 -3.97 -0.36 -0.12
CA ASP A 121 -3.21 -1.32 -0.93
C ASP A 121 -3.53 -1.13 -2.42
N HIS A 122 -4.82 -1.13 -2.74
CA HIS A 122 -5.35 -0.95 -4.09
C HIS A 122 -6.81 -0.51 -4.07
N VAL A 123 -7.28 -0.02 -5.21
CA VAL A 123 -8.70 0.24 -5.48
C VAL A 123 -9.14 -0.63 -6.63
N VAL A 124 -10.21 -1.41 -6.44
CA VAL A 124 -10.81 -2.19 -7.52
C VAL A 124 -11.91 -1.38 -8.19
N VAL A 125 -11.89 -1.33 -9.51
CA VAL A 125 -12.88 -0.63 -10.33
C VAL A 125 -13.48 -1.62 -11.31
N ALA A 126 -14.79 -1.87 -11.18
CA ALA A 126 -15.54 -2.64 -12.17
C ALA A 126 -15.80 -1.74 -13.39
N VAL A 127 -15.53 -2.24 -14.59
CA VAL A 127 -15.65 -1.47 -15.83
C VAL A 127 -16.38 -2.27 -16.90
N VAL A 128 -17.28 -1.61 -17.63
CA VAL A 128 -18.02 -2.25 -18.74
C VAL A 128 -17.11 -2.52 -19.94
N ASP A 129 -16.08 -1.70 -20.13
CA ASP A 129 -15.09 -1.82 -21.20
C ASP A 129 -13.68 -1.73 -20.61
N LEU A 130 -13.07 -2.89 -20.40
CA LEU A 130 -11.74 -3.04 -19.84
C LEU A 130 -10.67 -2.41 -20.73
N ALA A 131 -10.81 -2.51 -22.06
CA ALA A 131 -9.81 -1.99 -22.99
C ALA A 131 -9.80 -0.45 -22.96
N THR A 132 -10.97 0.17 -23.02
CA THR A 132 -11.10 1.64 -22.94
C THR A 132 -10.62 2.17 -21.59
N ALA A 133 -10.98 1.52 -20.48
CA ALA A 133 -10.52 1.92 -19.15
C ALA A 133 -8.99 1.77 -18.98
N SER A 134 -8.41 0.69 -19.50
CA SER A 134 -6.95 0.47 -19.47
C SER A 134 -6.22 1.50 -20.32
N ALA A 135 -6.75 1.85 -21.49
CA ALA A 135 -6.20 2.88 -22.35
C ALA A 135 -6.20 4.25 -21.64
N PHE A 136 -7.30 4.60 -20.96
CA PHE A 136 -7.37 5.83 -20.16
C PHE A 136 -6.28 5.90 -19.10
N LEU A 137 -6.11 4.86 -18.27
CA LEU A 137 -5.05 4.84 -17.26
C LEU A 137 -3.65 4.91 -17.89
N THR A 138 -3.44 4.28 -19.04
CA THR A 138 -2.18 4.40 -19.80
C THR A 138 -1.89 5.84 -20.19
N THR A 139 -2.90 6.64 -20.58
CA THR A 139 -2.70 8.07 -20.89
C THR A 139 -2.24 8.89 -19.69
N LEU A 140 -2.56 8.46 -18.48
CA LEU A 140 -2.11 9.06 -17.22
C LEU A 140 -0.71 8.59 -16.80
N GLY A 141 -0.11 7.64 -17.55
CA GLY A 141 1.21 7.08 -17.28
C GLY A 141 1.23 5.86 -16.37
N PHE A 142 0.08 5.20 -16.16
CA PHE A 142 0.06 3.90 -15.49
C PHE A 142 0.68 2.82 -16.38
N SER A 143 1.44 1.93 -15.76
CA SER A 143 1.86 0.66 -16.36
C SER A 143 0.73 -0.34 -16.20
N ILE A 144 0.37 -1.00 -17.28
CA ILE A 144 -0.74 -1.94 -17.35
C ILE A 144 -0.18 -3.35 -17.42
N GLU A 145 -0.53 -4.19 -16.44
CA GLU A 145 -0.15 -5.59 -16.37
C GLU A 145 -1.41 -6.45 -16.28
N GLN A 146 -1.55 -7.40 -17.20
CA GLN A 146 -2.65 -8.37 -17.16
C GLN A 146 -2.35 -9.41 -16.08
N THR A 147 -3.35 -9.74 -15.28
CA THR A 147 -3.22 -10.82 -14.28
C THR A 147 -3.35 -12.19 -14.94
N GLU A 148 -3.31 -13.26 -14.16
CA GLU A 148 -3.64 -14.61 -14.64
C GLU A 148 -5.10 -14.74 -15.11
N ASP A 149 -5.97 -13.83 -14.69
CA ASP A 149 -7.34 -13.70 -15.21
C ASP A 149 -7.37 -12.67 -16.34
N ALA A 150 -7.80 -13.10 -17.52
CA ALA A 150 -7.75 -12.28 -18.73
C ALA A 150 -8.64 -11.03 -18.66
N ASP A 151 -9.66 -11.04 -17.81
CA ASP A 151 -10.60 -9.93 -17.64
C ASP A 151 -10.23 -9.04 -16.43
N ILE A 152 -9.05 -9.23 -15.85
CA ILE A 152 -8.54 -8.46 -14.72
C ILE A 152 -7.15 -7.93 -15.03
N VAL A 153 -6.99 -6.63 -14.81
CA VAL A 153 -5.78 -5.88 -15.13
C VAL A 153 -5.36 -5.07 -13.92
N ALA A 154 -4.08 -5.17 -13.55
CA ALA A 154 -3.45 -4.29 -12.56
C ALA A 154 -2.81 -3.10 -13.28
N ALA A 155 -3.26 -1.89 -12.94
CA ALA A 155 -2.66 -0.64 -13.36
C ALA A 155 -1.86 -0.06 -12.19
N THR A 156 -0.55 0.14 -12.39
CA THR A 156 0.33 0.67 -11.34
C THR A 156 1.07 1.93 -11.77
N ALA A 157 1.16 2.90 -10.86
CA ALA A 157 1.95 4.12 -11.05
C ALA A 157 2.46 4.65 -9.71
N GLY A 158 3.78 4.70 -9.53
CA GLY A 158 4.37 5.41 -8.40
C GLY A 158 3.99 4.90 -7.01
N GLY A 159 3.66 3.62 -6.87
CA GLY A 159 3.16 3.01 -5.63
C GLY A 159 1.64 3.07 -5.45
N VAL A 160 0.91 3.62 -6.43
CA VAL A 160 -0.55 3.57 -6.53
C VAL A 160 -0.95 2.38 -7.39
N THR A 161 -1.95 1.62 -6.93
CA THR A 161 -2.50 0.45 -7.63
C THR A 161 -4.00 0.61 -7.84
N VAL A 162 -4.43 0.53 -9.10
CA VAL A 162 -5.82 0.41 -9.50
C VAL A 162 -6.00 -0.91 -10.20
N VAL A 163 -6.98 -1.71 -9.80
CA VAL A 163 -7.28 -2.98 -10.45
C VAL A 163 -8.58 -2.83 -11.22
N LEU A 164 -8.52 -3.03 -12.53
CA LEU A 164 -9.69 -2.99 -13.40
C LEU A 164 -10.24 -4.39 -13.58
N VAL A 165 -11.56 -4.52 -13.46
CA VAL A 165 -12.28 -5.78 -13.65
C VAL A 165 -13.34 -5.60 -14.72
N GLY A 166 -13.15 -6.30 -15.83
CA GLY A 166 -14.12 -6.35 -16.93
C GLY A 166 -15.23 -7.39 -16.68
N PRO A 167 -16.37 -7.28 -17.40
CA PRO A 167 -17.48 -8.22 -17.27
C PRO A 167 -17.07 -9.66 -17.55
N GLY A 168 -16.13 -9.86 -18.49
CA GLY A 168 -15.59 -11.17 -18.81
C GLY A 168 -16.66 -12.23 -19.05
N ASN A 169 -16.37 -13.46 -18.63
CA ASN A 169 -17.34 -14.56 -18.54
C ASN A 169 -17.94 -14.77 -17.14
N ASP A 170 -17.74 -13.83 -16.22
CA ASP A 170 -18.19 -13.95 -14.83
C ASP A 170 -19.60 -13.36 -14.63
N PRO A 171 -20.62 -14.17 -14.31
CA PRO A 171 -21.98 -13.68 -14.10
C PRO A 171 -22.10 -12.67 -12.95
N ALA A 172 -21.29 -12.79 -11.91
CA ALA A 172 -21.37 -11.90 -10.75
C ALA A 172 -20.85 -10.49 -11.07
N VAL A 173 -19.78 -10.38 -11.87
CA VAL A 173 -19.30 -9.08 -12.35
C VAL A 173 -20.31 -8.44 -13.30
N ARG A 174 -20.89 -9.21 -14.22
CA ARG A 174 -21.95 -8.70 -15.12
C ARG A 174 -23.15 -8.20 -14.33
N ALA A 175 -23.66 -8.98 -13.38
CA ALA A 175 -24.77 -8.56 -12.53
C ALA A 175 -24.45 -7.29 -11.72
N HIS A 176 -23.22 -7.18 -11.22
CA HIS A 176 -22.76 -5.96 -10.54
C HIS A 176 -22.77 -4.75 -11.47
N LEU A 177 -22.21 -4.88 -12.68
CA LEU A 177 -22.17 -3.83 -13.69
C LEU A 177 -23.57 -3.45 -14.20
N ASP A 178 -24.47 -4.40 -14.36
CA ASP A 178 -25.86 -4.15 -14.77
C ASP A 178 -26.62 -3.33 -13.71
N ALA A 179 -26.34 -3.60 -12.43
CA ALA A 179 -26.99 -2.92 -11.31
C ALA A 179 -26.38 -1.53 -10.99
N HIS A 180 -25.06 -1.36 -11.15
CA HIS A 180 -24.35 -0.18 -10.64
C HIS A 180 -23.59 0.61 -11.72
N GLY A 181 -23.45 0.07 -12.93
CA GLY A 181 -22.57 0.61 -13.96
C GLY A 181 -21.08 0.44 -13.62
N SER A 182 -20.22 1.15 -14.35
CA SER A 182 -18.78 1.19 -14.02
C SER A 182 -18.51 2.07 -12.81
N GLY A 183 -17.60 1.64 -11.94
CA GLY A 183 -17.29 2.39 -10.73
C GLY A 183 -16.32 1.68 -9.79
N VAL A 184 -15.92 2.38 -8.73
CA VAL A 184 -15.16 1.79 -7.63
C VAL A 184 -16.02 0.72 -6.98
N GLN A 185 -15.50 -0.50 -6.94
CA GLN A 185 -16.19 -1.65 -6.38
C GLN A 185 -15.80 -1.83 -4.91
N HIS A 186 -14.49 -1.79 -4.60
CA HIS A 186 -14.01 -1.74 -3.22
C HIS A 186 -12.68 -1.00 -3.10
N ILE A 187 -12.37 -0.59 -1.87
CA ILE A 187 -11.08 -0.03 -1.47
C ILE A 187 -10.43 -1.02 -0.52
N ALA A 188 -9.22 -1.48 -0.83
CA ALA A 188 -8.49 -2.42 0.01
C ALA A 188 -7.47 -1.69 0.90
N ILE A 189 -7.46 -2.04 2.18
CA ILE A 189 -6.51 -1.55 3.18
C ILE A 189 -5.49 -2.65 3.47
N GLU A 190 -4.21 -2.37 3.28
CA GLU A 190 -3.13 -3.26 3.70
C GLU A 190 -3.04 -3.29 5.23
N VAL A 191 -3.03 -4.47 5.82
CA VAL A 191 -2.97 -4.69 7.27
C VAL A 191 -1.92 -5.72 7.66
N LEU A 192 -1.31 -5.53 8.83
CA LEU A 192 -0.27 -6.43 9.34
C LEU A 192 -0.81 -7.84 9.65
N ASN A 193 -2.11 -7.97 9.94
CA ASN A 193 -2.74 -9.25 10.27
C ASN A 193 -4.25 -9.21 9.97
N ALA A 194 -4.70 -10.01 8.99
CA ALA A 194 -6.11 -10.01 8.57
C ALA A 194 -7.03 -10.62 9.64
N GLY A 195 -6.59 -11.68 10.33
CA GLY A 195 -7.36 -12.33 11.39
C GLY A 195 -7.63 -11.42 12.60
N PHE A 196 -6.65 -10.59 12.98
CA PHE A 196 -6.82 -9.58 14.03
C PHE A 196 -7.88 -8.54 13.63
N VAL A 197 -7.85 -8.08 12.38
CA VAL A 197 -8.85 -7.13 11.86
C VAL A 197 -10.24 -7.76 11.85
N GLN A 198 -10.39 -9.01 11.40
CA GLN A 198 -11.67 -9.71 11.45
C GLN A 198 -12.24 -9.73 12.88
N GLN A 199 -11.41 -10.05 13.89
CA GLN A 199 -11.85 -10.04 15.29
C GLN A 199 -12.26 -8.64 15.77
N ALA A 200 -11.50 -7.61 15.40
CA ALA A 200 -11.81 -6.23 15.74
C ALA A 200 -13.13 -5.75 15.10
N LEU A 201 -13.37 -6.10 13.84
CA LEU A 201 -14.62 -5.80 13.12
C LEU A 201 -15.81 -6.52 13.76
N ALA A 202 -15.65 -7.80 14.11
CA ALA A 202 -16.68 -8.55 14.82
C ALA A 202 -17.02 -7.93 16.19
N ALA A 203 -16.01 -7.53 16.96
CA ALA A 203 -16.20 -6.86 18.25
C ALA A 203 -16.90 -5.50 18.12
N ALA A 204 -16.69 -4.80 17.01
CA ALA A 204 -17.38 -3.55 16.66
C ALA A 204 -18.76 -3.77 16.01
N GLY A 205 -19.19 -5.02 15.78
CA GLY A 205 -20.45 -5.36 15.13
C GLY A 205 -20.49 -5.02 13.64
N VAL A 206 -19.35 -4.92 12.97
CA VAL A 206 -19.27 -4.61 11.53
C VAL A 206 -19.57 -5.88 10.72
N PRO A 207 -20.60 -5.87 9.85
CA PRO A 207 -20.96 -7.02 9.03
C PRO A 207 -19.93 -7.33 7.95
N LEU A 208 -19.58 -8.60 7.82
CA LEU A 208 -18.64 -9.12 6.83
C LEU A 208 -19.38 -9.78 5.66
N LEU A 209 -18.83 -9.61 4.46
CA LEU A 209 -19.21 -10.38 3.28
C LEU A 209 -18.48 -11.73 3.24
N THR A 210 -17.21 -11.74 3.67
CA THR A 210 -16.39 -12.96 3.73
C THR A 210 -15.62 -13.03 5.04
N ASP A 211 -15.35 -14.25 5.51
CA ASP A 211 -14.25 -14.50 6.43
C ASP A 211 -12.90 -14.29 5.74
N VAL A 212 -11.80 -14.40 6.49
CA VAL A 212 -10.44 -14.41 5.93
C VAL A 212 -10.29 -15.57 4.92
N VAL A 213 -9.92 -15.22 3.69
CA VAL A 213 -9.55 -16.13 2.61
C VAL A 213 -8.06 -15.99 2.35
N VAL A 214 -7.36 -17.12 2.21
CA VAL A 214 -5.93 -17.15 1.92
C VAL A 214 -5.71 -17.67 0.50
N ASP A 215 -4.95 -16.93 -0.31
CA ASP A 215 -4.61 -17.35 -1.67
C ASP A 215 -3.34 -18.21 -1.74
N ALA A 216 -3.01 -18.68 -2.94
CA ALA A 216 -1.83 -19.53 -3.17
C ALA A 216 -0.50 -18.81 -2.92
N ALA A 217 -0.49 -17.47 -2.93
CA ALA A 217 0.68 -16.65 -2.64
C ALA A 217 0.82 -16.33 -1.14
N GLY A 218 -0.17 -16.70 -0.32
CA GLY A 218 -0.21 -16.40 1.12
C GLY A 218 -0.84 -15.05 1.45
N HIS A 219 -1.49 -14.38 0.49
CA HIS A 219 -2.27 -13.19 0.81
C HIS A 219 -3.52 -13.60 1.59
N GLU A 220 -3.69 -13.00 2.76
CA GLU A 220 -4.91 -13.14 3.57
C GLU A 220 -5.82 -11.95 3.28
N GLN A 221 -7.08 -12.17 2.96
CA GLN A 221 -8.02 -11.07 2.71
C GLN A 221 -9.41 -11.32 3.26
N LEU A 222 -10.11 -10.25 3.62
CA LEU A 222 -11.52 -10.28 3.96
C LEU A 222 -12.24 -9.05 3.43
N PHE A 223 -13.56 -9.14 3.29
CA PHE A 223 -14.38 -8.05 2.81
C PHE A 223 -15.53 -7.77 3.77
N THR A 224 -15.78 -6.48 4.00
CA THR A 224 -17.01 -6.00 4.63
C THR A 224 -18.17 -6.09 3.63
N VAL A 225 -19.41 -6.02 4.11
CA VAL A 225 -20.53 -5.69 3.22
C VAL A 225 -20.41 -4.23 2.76
N VAL A 226 -21.15 -3.84 1.72
CA VAL A 226 -21.27 -2.43 1.35
C VAL A 226 -21.93 -1.67 2.49
N ASP A 227 -21.27 -0.64 3.01
CA ASP A 227 -21.89 0.24 4.00
C ASP A 227 -22.97 1.09 3.32
N PRO A 228 -24.26 0.98 3.72
CA PRO A 228 -25.34 1.69 3.04
C PRO A 228 -25.30 3.20 3.22
N ALA A 229 -24.60 3.71 4.24
CA ALA A 229 -24.51 5.14 4.50
C ALA A 229 -23.49 5.83 3.58
N THR A 230 -22.35 5.19 3.33
CA THR A 230 -21.27 5.73 2.48
C THR A 230 -21.28 5.18 1.06
N GLY A 231 -21.93 4.04 0.83
CA GLY A 231 -21.85 3.29 -0.43
C GLY A 231 -20.49 2.62 -0.66
N VAL A 232 -19.61 2.59 0.34
CA VAL A 232 -18.25 2.05 0.22
C VAL A 232 -18.20 0.63 0.74
N GLN A 233 -17.53 -0.24 -0.02
CA GLN A 233 -17.09 -1.53 0.47
C GLN A 233 -15.59 -1.48 0.78
N LEU A 234 -15.22 -1.96 1.97
CA LEU A 234 -13.83 -2.10 2.38
C LEU A 234 -13.36 -3.55 2.29
N GLY A 235 -12.19 -3.75 1.69
CA GLY A 235 -11.40 -4.96 1.80
C GLY A 235 -10.23 -4.74 2.76
N PHE A 236 -9.80 -5.79 3.44
CA PHE A 236 -8.56 -5.78 4.22
C PHE A 236 -7.68 -6.91 3.72
N ILE A 237 -6.40 -6.59 3.44
CA ILE A 237 -5.45 -7.56 2.89
C ILE A 237 -4.17 -7.55 3.72
N SER A 238 -3.72 -8.73 4.14
CA SER A 238 -2.38 -8.94 4.69
C SER A 238 -1.54 -9.68 3.67
N ARG A 239 -0.40 -9.09 3.30
CA ARG A 239 0.52 -9.70 2.34
C ARG A 239 1.59 -10.50 3.08
N THR A 240 1.28 -11.76 3.39
CA THR A 240 2.26 -12.67 4.01
C THR A 240 3.09 -13.35 2.91
N GLY A 241 4.41 -13.43 3.08
CA GLY A 241 5.32 -14.02 2.10
C GLY A 241 6.02 -13.02 1.18
N HIS A 242 6.27 -13.41 -0.07
CA HIS A 242 6.93 -12.55 -1.06
C HIS A 242 5.98 -11.45 -1.54
N ARG A 243 6.50 -10.23 -1.75
CA ARG A 243 5.75 -9.14 -2.36
C ARG A 243 5.48 -9.45 -3.83
N VAL A 244 4.34 -10.07 -4.11
CA VAL A 244 3.87 -10.34 -5.47
C VAL A 244 2.65 -9.47 -5.79
N PRO A 245 2.39 -9.15 -7.07
CA PRO A 245 1.19 -8.42 -7.47
C PRO A 245 -0.10 -9.08 -6.98
N ILE A 246 -1.19 -8.32 -6.97
CA ILE A 246 -2.51 -8.89 -6.68
C ILE A 246 -2.88 -9.92 -7.75
N SER A 247 -3.41 -11.06 -7.31
CA SER A 247 -3.91 -12.10 -8.20
C SER A 247 -5.34 -11.77 -8.66
N GLY A 248 -5.68 -12.17 -9.89
CA GLY A 248 -7.06 -12.15 -10.37
C GLY A 248 -7.97 -12.99 -9.46
N HIS A 249 -7.47 -14.07 -8.89
CA HIS A 249 -8.19 -14.90 -7.92
C HIS A 249 -8.72 -14.11 -6.71
N ASN A 250 -7.90 -13.22 -6.13
CA ASN A 250 -8.28 -12.42 -4.97
C ASN A 250 -9.46 -11.50 -5.28
N VAL A 251 -9.40 -10.88 -6.44
CA VAL A 251 -10.45 -9.98 -6.92
C VAL A 251 -11.74 -10.75 -7.18
N ARG A 252 -11.65 -11.96 -7.78
CA ARG A 252 -12.80 -12.85 -8.04
C ARG A 252 -13.44 -13.39 -6.78
N ALA A 253 -12.69 -13.58 -5.70
CA ALA A 253 -13.22 -14.10 -4.44
C ALA A 253 -14.35 -13.20 -3.90
N LEU A 254 -14.19 -11.87 -4.03
CA LEU A 254 -15.23 -10.92 -3.65
C LEU A 254 -16.49 -11.09 -4.52
N PHE A 255 -16.37 -11.04 -5.85
CA PHE A 255 -17.53 -11.15 -6.74
C PHE A 255 -18.24 -12.50 -6.58
N SER A 256 -17.48 -13.57 -6.36
CA SER A 256 -18.03 -14.91 -6.06
C SER A 256 -18.83 -14.94 -4.76
N ALA A 257 -18.46 -14.13 -3.76
CA ALA A 257 -19.22 -13.99 -2.52
C ALA A 257 -20.49 -13.15 -2.73
N LEU A 258 -20.41 -12.07 -3.51
CA LEU A 258 -21.58 -11.26 -3.88
C LEU A 258 -22.63 -12.06 -4.63
N GLY A 259 -22.22 -12.95 -5.55
CA GLY A 259 -23.16 -13.79 -6.32
C GLY A 259 -23.88 -14.87 -5.52
N LYS A 260 -23.56 -15.04 -4.23
CA LYS A 260 -24.22 -15.99 -3.30
C LYS A 260 -25.26 -15.32 -2.40
N LEU A 261 -25.35 -13.99 -2.39
CA LEU A 261 -26.37 -13.22 -1.69
C LEU A 261 -27.67 -13.16 -2.50
#